data_AF-Q6FMH8-F1
#
_entry.id   AF-Q6FMH8-F1
#
_cell.length_a   1.000
_cell.length_b   1.000
_cell.length_c   1.000
_cell.angle_alpha   90.00
_cell.angle_beta   90.00
_cell.angle_gamma   90.00
#
_symmetry.space_group_name_H-M   'P 1'
#
loop_
_entity.id
_entity.type
_entity.pdbx_description
1 polymer ?
#
loop_
_entity_poly.entity_id
_entity_poly.type
_entity_poly.pdbx_seq_one_letter_code
_entity_poly.pdbx_strand_id
1 'polypeptide(L)'
;MSLENAVRVVSTDEKGNQASSTKLIELLHSRVDALTTTNIELTTKLQELLGNLDTVQQRERKLKESAASLRHEGDNVTLMLNRKERKLTEVKEAIVELTTKLGEAKEVNHSLKQKFEDEGLTSEESLRESISEVKTEYDTLVKSHEIYESSNDIQCKSLEDRFSQALLIHGENMKALDGTAEQILANNSELVSQLRATENKAESARTSIRNASIDTAAKVDLEKWLFLYKEAQRICEEFASKTDTKLPDELQAIIDDPVLKELDARFALDEIQYGKTRNKRIPSNPLLSNSQAAARRVASPSANYSPRVSSAQGSLPGITRTPSMKVNNKFSDSNAQEVPTRLHSHGSRSKRSSMVFK
;
A
#
# COMPACT_ATOMS: atom_id res chain seq x y z
N MET A 1 115.43 3.47 -62.06
CA MET A 1 116.47 4.53 -61.99
C MET A 1 117.83 3.83 -62.04
N SER A 2 118.87 4.33 -62.69
CA SER A 2 118.98 5.22 -63.86
C SER A 2 120.46 5.20 -64.30
N LEU A 3 120.75 5.42 -65.59
CA LEU A 3 122.12 5.50 -66.18
C LEU A 3 122.88 4.14 -66.14
N GLU A 4 123.40 3.55 -67.22
CA GLU A 4 123.65 4.00 -68.59
C GLU A 4 124.75 5.08 -68.74
N ASN A 5 126.01 4.62 -68.66
CA ASN A 5 127.25 5.23 -69.20
C ASN A 5 128.45 4.33 -68.79
N ALA A 6 129.54 4.17 -69.55
CA ALA A 6 129.76 4.34 -70.99
C ALA A 6 130.99 3.53 -71.40
N VAL A 7 130.94 2.75 -72.49
CA VAL A 7 132.11 2.07 -73.07
C VAL A 7 132.73 2.99 -74.13
N ARG A 8 134.01 3.37 -73.98
CA ARG A 8 134.75 4.09 -75.04
C ARG A 8 136.23 3.73 -75.16
N VAL A 9 136.57 3.36 -76.40
CA VAL A 9 137.81 3.64 -77.14
C VAL A 9 139.11 2.95 -76.68
N VAL A 10 139.49 1.95 -77.47
CA VAL A 10 140.87 1.51 -77.72
C VAL A 10 141.48 2.39 -78.82
N SER A 11 142.77 2.75 -78.75
CA SER A 11 143.60 3.10 -79.92
C SER A 11 145.11 3.18 -79.58
N THR A 12 145.92 2.39 -80.29
CA THR A 12 147.21 2.72 -80.98
C THR A 12 148.28 3.59 -80.30
N ASP A 13 149.61 3.37 -80.42
CA ASP A 13 150.51 2.26 -80.86
C ASP A 13 151.97 2.74 -80.50
N GLU A 14 153.15 2.26 -80.93
CA GLU A 14 153.63 1.30 -81.96
C GLU A 14 155.09 0.82 -81.62
N LYS A 15 155.63 -0.17 -82.34
CA LYS A 15 157.07 -0.61 -82.45
C LYS A 15 157.73 -1.29 -81.23
N GLY A 16 158.41 -2.44 -81.45
CA GLY A 16 159.28 -3.03 -80.41
C GLY A 16 159.94 -4.41 -80.58
N ASN A 17 159.47 -5.30 -81.46
CA ASN A 17 160.09 -6.59 -81.89
C ASN A 17 160.65 -7.62 -80.86
N GLN A 18 160.31 -8.90 -81.11
CA GLN A 18 161.09 -10.12 -80.73
C GLN A 18 161.16 -10.58 -79.26
N ALA A 19 160.07 -10.50 -78.49
CA ALA A 19 159.92 -11.24 -77.21
C ALA A 19 158.47 -11.65 -76.87
N SER A 20 157.63 -11.89 -77.89
CA SER A 20 156.16 -11.79 -77.74
C SER A 20 155.43 -12.96 -77.08
N SER A 21 155.89 -14.21 -77.22
CA SER A 21 155.10 -15.39 -76.78
C SER A 21 154.84 -15.40 -75.26
N THR A 22 155.90 -15.41 -74.44
CA THR A 22 155.78 -15.53 -72.98
C THR A 22 155.03 -14.34 -72.36
N LYS A 23 155.27 -13.12 -72.85
CA LYS A 23 154.55 -11.92 -72.38
C LYS A 23 153.08 -11.91 -72.79
N LEU A 24 152.72 -12.47 -73.95
CA LEU A 24 151.32 -12.65 -74.33
C LEU A 24 150.64 -13.69 -73.43
N ILE A 25 151.35 -14.76 -73.05
CA ILE A 25 150.86 -15.77 -72.09
C ILE A 25 150.69 -15.15 -70.71
N GLU A 26 151.64 -14.38 -70.18
CA GLU A 26 151.51 -13.67 -68.90
C GLU A 26 150.35 -12.66 -68.92
N LEU A 27 150.17 -11.92 -70.02
CA LEU A 27 149.03 -11.00 -70.18
C LEU A 27 147.69 -11.76 -70.27
N LEU A 28 147.65 -12.90 -70.96
CA LEU A 28 146.48 -13.78 -71.04
C LEU A 28 146.15 -14.38 -69.68
N HIS A 29 147.14 -14.86 -68.92
CA HIS A 29 146.96 -15.36 -67.56
C HIS A 29 146.46 -14.24 -66.64
N SER A 30 147.11 -13.07 -66.61
CA SER A 30 146.63 -11.92 -65.83
C SER A 30 145.21 -11.48 -66.23
N ARG A 31 144.84 -11.60 -67.51
CA ARG A 31 143.47 -11.34 -67.97
C ARG A 31 142.48 -12.43 -67.58
N VAL A 32 142.89 -13.71 -67.59
CA VAL A 32 142.11 -14.85 -67.09
C VAL A 32 141.92 -14.77 -65.58
N ASP A 33 142.95 -14.37 -64.83
CA ASP A 33 142.90 -14.13 -63.39
C ASP A 33 141.93 -12.99 -63.09
N ALA A 34 142.04 -11.83 -63.75
CA ALA A 34 141.10 -10.72 -63.60
C ALA A 34 139.65 -11.09 -63.99
N LEU A 35 139.46 -11.90 -65.04
CA LEU A 35 138.15 -12.46 -65.40
C LEU A 35 137.66 -13.47 -64.35
N THR A 36 138.55 -14.21 -63.70
CA THR A 36 138.22 -15.17 -62.64
C THR A 36 137.85 -14.44 -61.34
N THR A 37 138.61 -13.42 -60.93
CA THR A 37 138.29 -12.56 -59.78
C THR A 37 136.95 -11.87 -59.98
N THR A 38 136.71 -11.25 -61.14
CA THR A 38 135.42 -10.60 -61.42
C THR A 38 134.26 -11.59 -61.53
N ASN A 39 134.48 -12.82 -62.01
CA ASN A 39 133.46 -13.87 -62.00
C ASN A 39 133.19 -14.40 -60.58
N ILE A 40 134.20 -14.47 -59.71
CA ILE A 40 134.04 -14.76 -58.27
C ILE A 40 133.25 -13.62 -57.59
N GLU A 41 133.59 -12.36 -57.84
CA GLU A 41 132.84 -11.19 -57.32
C GLU A 41 131.39 -11.15 -57.81
N LEU A 42 131.15 -11.47 -59.08
CA LEU A 42 129.79 -11.63 -59.62
C LEU A 42 129.07 -12.81 -58.95
N THR A 43 129.77 -13.90 -58.65
CA THR A 43 129.20 -15.07 -57.95
C THR A 43 128.86 -14.77 -56.49
N THR A 44 129.75 -14.11 -55.73
CA THR A 44 129.47 -13.71 -54.34
C THR A 44 128.37 -12.66 -54.27
N LYS A 45 128.36 -11.69 -55.19
CA LYS A 45 127.27 -10.70 -55.31
C LYS A 45 125.94 -11.34 -55.74
N LEU A 46 125.97 -12.38 -56.57
CA LEU A 46 124.77 -13.15 -56.92
C LEU A 46 124.27 -13.95 -55.71
N GLN A 47 125.16 -14.57 -54.92
CA GLN A 47 124.81 -15.23 -53.66
C GLN A 47 124.24 -14.23 -52.63
N GLU A 48 124.79 -13.02 -52.53
CA GLU A 48 124.27 -11.95 -51.68
C GLU A 48 122.88 -11.50 -52.15
N LEU A 49 122.66 -11.32 -53.45
CA LEU A 49 121.36 -11.02 -54.03
C LEU A 49 120.35 -12.16 -53.84
N LEU A 50 120.78 -13.42 -53.89
CA LEU A 50 119.95 -14.59 -53.61
C LEU A 50 119.54 -14.64 -52.13
N GLY A 51 120.48 -14.44 -51.21
CA GLY A 51 120.19 -14.34 -49.78
C GLY A 51 119.27 -13.17 -49.45
N ASN A 52 119.48 -12.00 -50.08
CA ASN A 52 118.58 -10.86 -49.96
C ASN A 52 117.17 -11.20 -50.47
N LEU A 53 117.05 -11.86 -51.64
CA LEU A 53 115.78 -12.34 -52.19
C LEU A 53 115.08 -13.31 -51.23
N ASP A 54 115.80 -14.25 -50.62
CA ASP A 54 115.24 -15.16 -49.61
C ASP A 54 114.78 -14.41 -48.35
N THR A 55 115.52 -13.42 -47.84
CA THR A 55 115.02 -12.60 -46.71
C THR A 55 113.79 -11.78 -47.08
N VAL A 56 113.68 -11.31 -48.32
CA VAL A 56 112.49 -10.62 -48.84
C VAL A 56 111.31 -11.58 -48.94
N GLN A 57 111.49 -12.78 -49.49
CA GLN A 57 110.46 -13.82 -49.52
C GLN A 57 110.02 -14.24 -48.12
N GLN A 58 110.94 -14.38 -47.16
CA GLN A 58 110.58 -14.70 -45.77
C GLN A 58 109.78 -13.58 -45.10
N ARG A 59 110.13 -12.31 -45.34
CA ARG A 59 109.33 -11.15 -44.91
C ARG A 59 107.95 -11.15 -45.57
N GLU A 60 107.87 -11.42 -46.87
CA GLU A 60 106.62 -11.48 -47.64
C GLU A 60 105.69 -12.60 -47.13
N ARG A 61 106.23 -13.79 -46.84
CA ARG A 61 105.47 -14.90 -46.23
C ARG A 61 104.89 -14.51 -44.87
N LYS A 62 105.71 -13.93 -43.97
CA LYS A 62 105.25 -13.41 -42.67
C LYS A 62 104.20 -12.30 -42.79
N LEU A 63 104.31 -11.41 -43.79
CA LEU A 63 103.30 -10.38 -44.05
C LEU A 63 101.99 -10.99 -44.59
N LYS A 64 102.05 -12.05 -45.42
CA LYS A 64 100.87 -12.80 -45.88
C LYS A 64 100.20 -13.56 -44.73
N GLU A 65 100.96 -14.18 -43.84
CA GLU A 65 100.47 -14.85 -42.62
C GLU A 65 99.78 -13.84 -41.68
N SER A 66 100.42 -12.68 -41.43
CA SER A 66 99.83 -11.59 -40.64
C SER A 66 98.55 -11.04 -41.28
N ALA A 67 98.55 -10.82 -42.61
CA ALA A 67 97.35 -10.37 -43.33
C ALA A 67 96.22 -11.42 -43.34
N ALA A 68 96.54 -12.73 -43.34
CA ALA A 68 95.55 -13.78 -43.18
C ALA A 68 94.95 -13.81 -41.76
N SER A 69 95.79 -13.65 -40.74
CA SER A 69 95.34 -13.56 -39.34
C SER A 69 94.41 -12.35 -39.11
N LEU A 70 94.80 -11.17 -39.61
CA LEU A 70 93.98 -9.95 -39.53
C LEU A 70 92.67 -10.06 -40.34
N ARG A 71 92.65 -10.80 -41.45
CA ARG A 71 91.41 -11.12 -42.19
C ARG A 71 90.48 -11.98 -41.33
N HIS A 72 90.97 -13.08 -40.75
CA HIS A 72 90.16 -13.94 -39.89
C HIS A 72 89.67 -13.23 -38.61
N GLU A 73 90.44 -12.30 -38.06
CA GLU A 73 89.99 -11.44 -36.97
C GLU A 73 88.87 -10.48 -37.45
N GLY A 74 89.04 -9.84 -38.61
CA GLY A 74 88.01 -9.01 -39.24
C GLY A 74 86.72 -9.77 -39.57
N ASP A 75 86.82 -10.99 -40.08
CA ASP A 75 85.68 -11.90 -40.32
C ASP A 75 84.94 -12.20 -39.00
N ASN A 76 85.68 -12.50 -37.92
CA ASN A 76 85.13 -12.77 -36.60
C ASN A 76 84.46 -11.53 -35.97
N VAL A 77 85.07 -10.35 -36.09
CA VAL A 77 84.47 -9.06 -35.67
C VAL A 77 83.19 -8.79 -36.45
N THR A 78 83.18 -9.05 -37.77
CA THR A 78 82.00 -8.90 -38.62
C THR A 78 80.88 -9.88 -38.22
N LEU A 79 81.21 -11.15 -37.95
CA LEU A 79 80.26 -12.13 -37.43
C LEU A 79 79.69 -11.73 -36.06
N MET A 80 80.49 -11.09 -35.21
CA MET A 80 80.05 -10.56 -33.92
C MET A 80 79.18 -9.30 -34.05
N LEU A 81 79.48 -8.42 -35.00
CA LEU A 81 78.63 -7.28 -35.36
C LEU A 81 77.26 -7.78 -35.83
N ASN A 82 77.22 -8.69 -36.82
CA ASN A 82 75.99 -9.29 -37.37
C ASN A 82 75.19 -10.11 -36.33
N ARG A 83 75.80 -10.49 -35.19
CA ARG A 83 75.11 -11.08 -34.02
C ARG A 83 74.56 -10.03 -33.06
N LYS A 84 75.23 -8.88 -32.92
CA LYS A 84 74.79 -7.75 -32.08
C LYS A 84 73.67 -6.95 -32.75
N GLU A 85 73.74 -6.76 -34.07
CA GLU A 85 72.70 -6.09 -34.87
C GLU A 85 71.37 -6.83 -34.81
N ARG A 86 71.36 -8.17 -34.97
CA ARG A 86 70.14 -8.97 -34.82
C ARG A 86 69.53 -8.89 -33.42
N LYS A 87 70.35 -8.94 -32.36
CA LYS A 87 69.86 -8.69 -31.00
C LYS A 87 69.32 -7.28 -30.79
N LEU A 88 69.82 -6.31 -31.55
CA LEU A 88 69.37 -4.92 -31.51
C LEU A 88 68.08 -4.72 -32.33
N THR A 89 67.81 -5.53 -33.38
CA THR A 89 66.49 -5.56 -34.03
C THR A 89 65.46 -6.30 -33.18
N GLU A 90 65.79 -7.48 -32.63
CA GLU A 90 64.96 -8.25 -31.69
C GLU A 90 64.47 -7.36 -30.51
N VAL A 91 65.39 -6.60 -29.89
CA VAL A 91 65.05 -5.68 -28.79
C VAL A 91 64.23 -4.47 -29.25
N LYS A 92 64.46 -3.94 -30.46
CA LYS A 92 63.62 -2.85 -31.02
C LYS A 92 62.19 -3.32 -31.28
N GLU A 93 62.02 -4.51 -31.84
CA GLU A 93 60.72 -5.13 -32.10
C GLU A 93 59.95 -5.35 -30.79
N ALA A 94 60.60 -5.90 -29.77
CA ALA A 94 60.01 -6.05 -28.43
C ALA A 94 59.64 -4.70 -27.76
N ILE A 95 60.44 -3.64 -27.96
CA ILE A 95 60.11 -2.29 -27.47
C ILE A 95 58.87 -1.73 -28.19
N VAL A 96 58.74 -1.94 -29.51
CA VAL A 96 57.55 -1.53 -30.26
C VAL A 96 56.31 -2.29 -29.77
N GLU A 97 56.39 -3.61 -29.62
CA GLU A 97 55.29 -4.46 -29.12
C GLU A 97 54.85 -4.07 -27.69
N LEU A 98 55.79 -3.77 -26.79
CA LEU A 98 55.47 -3.26 -25.45
C LEU A 98 54.88 -1.85 -25.50
N THR A 99 55.24 -1.03 -26.48
CA THR A 99 54.70 0.33 -26.65
C THR A 99 53.27 0.30 -27.17
N THR A 100 52.92 -0.58 -28.12
CA THR A 100 51.53 -0.73 -28.59
C THR A 100 50.64 -1.27 -27.49
N LYS A 101 51.07 -2.33 -26.78
CA LYS A 101 50.34 -2.90 -25.63
C LYS A 101 50.14 -1.89 -24.49
N LEU A 102 51.10 -1.00 -24.27
CA LEU A 102 50.94 0.10 -23.30
C LEU A 102 49.95 1.18 -23.79
N GLY A 103 49.82 1.39 -25.10
CA GLY A 103 48.78 2.22 -25.71
C GLY A 103 47.40 1.62 -25.51
N GLU A 104 47.21 0.37 -25.96
CA GLU A 104 45.99 -0.42 -25.81
C GLU A 104 45.50 -0.46 -24.36
N ALA A 105 46.40 -0.75 -23.41
CA ALA A 105 46.07 -0.80 -21.98
C ALA A 105 45.68 0.57 -21.40
N LYS A 106 46.22 1.68 -21.91
CA LYS A 106 45.82 3.04 -21.51
C LYS A 106 44.45 3.41 -22.07
N GLU A 107 44.18 3.05 -23.33
CA GLU A 107 42.89 3.30 -23.98
C GLU A 107 41.75 2.53 -23.29
N VAL A 108 41.97 1.24 -22.99
CA VAL A 108 41.04 0.43 -22.19
C VAL A 108 40.87 1.00 -20.78
N ASN A 109 41.95 1.46 -20.12
CA ASN A 109 41.84 2.10 -18.80
C ASN A 109 41.05 3.41 -18.83
N HIS A 110 41.20 4.22 -19.90
CA HIS A 110 40.45 5.45 -20.09
C HIS A 110 38.96 5.17 -20.36
N SER A 111 38.65 4.21 -21.23
CA SER A 111 37.26 3.80 -21.52
C SER A 111 36.55 3.22 -20.29
N LEU A 112 37.24 2.41 -19.48
CA LEU A 112 36.68 1.88 -18.23
C LEU A 112 36.45 2.96 -17.17
N LYS A 113 37.35 3.96 -17.07
CA LYS A 113 37.13 5.14 -16.20
C LYS A 113 35.94 5.96 -16.68
N GLN A 114 35.87 6.27 -17.97
CA GLN A 114 34.75 7.00 -18.53
C GLN A 114 33.43 6.26 -18.28
N LYS A 115 33.36 4.93 -18.48
CA LYS A 115 32.15 4.15 -18.14
C LYS A 115 31.82 4.17 -16.66
N PHE A 116 32.81 4.16 -15.76
CA PHE A 116 32.56 4.27 -14.33
C PHE A 116 32.04 5.66 -13.93
N GLU A 117 32.53 6.72 -14.58
CA GLU A 117 32.09 8.10 -14.38
C GLU A 117 30.71 8.37 -15.01
N ASP A 118 30.52 7.99 -16.28
CA ASP A 118 29.28 8.19 -17.06
C ASP A 118 28.16 7.21 -16.63
N GLU A 119 28.38 5.89 -16.67
CA GLU A 119 27.34 4.88 -16.37
C GLU A 119 27.19 4.65 -14.86
N GLY A 120 28.29 4.70 -14.11
CA GLY A 120 28.30 4.40 -12.67
C GLY A 120 27.69 5.50 -11.81
N LEU A 121 28.25 6.71 -11.86
CA LEU A 121 27.80 7.81 -11.00
C LEU A 121 26.39 8.30 -11.35
N THR A 122 26.02 8.38 -12.63
CA THR A 122 24.68 8.86 -13.02
C THR A 122 23.58 7.86 -12.66
N SER A 123 23.86 6.56 -12.79
CA SER A 123 22.94 5.49 -12.36
C SER A 123 22.80 5.45 -10.85
N GLU A 124 23.91 5.59 -10.10
CA GLU A 124 23.85 5.65 -8.64
C GLU A 124 23.06 6.87 -8.14
N GLU A 125 23.28 8.06 -8.72
CA GLU A 125 22.57 9.28 -8.33
C GLU A 125 21.08 9.24 -8.70
N SER A 126 20.73 8.71 -9.88
CA SER A 126 19.31 8.49 -10.26
C SER A 126 18.60 7.50 -9.33
N LEU A 127 19.29 6.44 -8.89
CA LEU A 127 18.75 5.51 -7.90
C LEU A 127 18.64 6.16 -6.51
N ARG A 128 19.58 7.02 -6.11
CA ARG A 128 19.52 7.78 -4.86
C ARG A 128 18.36 8.78 -4.86
N GLU A 129 18.13 9.47 -5.97
CA GLU A 129 17.00 10.39 -6.17
C GLU A 129 15.67 9.63 -6.08
N SER A 130 15.51 8.52 -6.81
CA SER A 130 14.29 7.70 -6.77
C SER A 130 14.02 7.09 -5.37
N ILE A 131 15.06 6.66 -4.64
CA ILE A 131 14.92 6.19 -3.25
C ILE A 131 14.49 7.34 -2.32
N SER A 132 14.97 8.56 -2.56
CA SER A 132 14.56 9.75 -1.81
C SER A 132 13.10 10.11 -2.09
N GLU A 133 12.68 10.09 -3.35
CA GLU A 133 11.29 10.33 -3.79
C GLU A 133 10.33 9.34 -3.14
N VAL A 134 10.55 8.02 -3.31
CA VAL A 134 9.72 6.96 -2.73
C VAL A 134 9.66 7.06 -1.20
N LYS A 135 10.76 7.46 -0.54
CA LYS A 135 10.74 7.74 0.90
C LYS A 135 9.83 8.92 1.24
N THR A 136 9.90 10.02 0.50
CA THR A 136 9.01 11.17 0.75
C THR A 136 7.54 10.83 0.48
N GLU A 137 7.23 10.04 -0.55
CA GLU A 137 5.89 9.54 -0.79
C GLU A 137 5.39 8.71 0.41
N TYR A 138 6.19 7.74 0.87
CA TYR A 138 5.88 6.92 2.05
C TYR A 138 5.66 7.79 3.31
N ASP A 139 6.56 8.73 3.59
CA ASP A 139 6.46 9.63 4.74
C ASP A 139 5.24 10.57 4.65
N THR A 140 4.73 10.90 3.46
CA THR A 140 3.45 11.63 3.30
C THR A 140 2.24 10.72 3.45
N LEU A 141 2.29 9.48 2.95
CA LEU A 141 1.21 8.50 3.09
C LEU A 141 0.97 8.14 4.55
N VAL A 142 2.03 7.89 5.33
CA VAL A 142 1.94 7.63 6.79
C VAL A 142 1.27 8.80 7.50
N LYS A 143 1.73 10.04 7.29
CA LYS A 143 1.12 11.25 7.89
C LYS A 143 -0.35 11.42 7.49
N SER A 144 -0.71 11.10 6.23
CA SER A 144 -2.10 11.13 5.80
C SER A 144 -2.97 10.11 6.52
N HIS A 145 -2.40 8.96 6.91
CA HIS A 145 -3.08 7.92 7.66
C HIS A 145 -3.25 8.31 9.14
N GLU A 146 -2.21 8.87 9.78
CA GLU A 146 -2.28 9.42 11.14
C GLU A 146 -3.38 10.49 11.27
N ILE A 147 -3.48 11.40 10.29
CA ILE A 147 -4.53 12.42 10.21
C ILE A 147 -5.92 11.79 10.00
N TYR A 148 -6.03 10.76 9.16
CA TYR A 148 -7.29 10.05 8.91
C TYR A 148 -7.77 9.28 10.15
N GLU A 149 -6.87 8.58 10.83
CA GLU A 149 -7.14 7.89 12.09
C GLU A 149 -7.60 8.88 13.17
N SER A 150 -6.84 9.95 13.41
CA SER A 150 -7.19 11.01 14.37
C SER A 150 -8.55 11.67 14.05
N SER A 151 -8.84 11.92 12.77
CA SER A 151 -10.14 12.43 12.30
C SER A 151 -11.29 11.48 12.62
N ASN A 152 -11.11 10.17 12.43
CA ASN A 152 -12.14 9.18 12.76
C ASN A 152 -12.31 9.07 14.28
N ASP A 153 -11.23 9.12 15.05
CA ASP A 153 -11.23 9.09 16.50
C ASP A 153 -12.05 10.25 17.10
N ILE A 154 -11.89 11.45 16.55
CA ILE A 154 -12.68 12.65 16.89
C ILE A 154 -14.16 12.47 16.51
N GLN A 155 -14.45 11.88 15.34
CA GLN A 155 -15.83 11.61 14.91
C GLN A 155 -16.52 10.55 15.77
N CYS A 156 -15.81 9.48 16.16
CA CYS A 156 -16.31 8.46 17.09
C CYS A 156 -16.66 9.09 18.45
N LYS A 157 -15.75 9.85 19.05
CA LYS A 157 -15.99 10.57 20.32
C LYS A 157 -17.18 11.54 20.21
N SER A 158 -17.29 12.28 19.11
CA SER A 158 -18.44 13.16 18.85
C SER A 158 -19.78 12.41 18.71
N LEU A 159 -19.76 11.18 18.18
CA LEU A 159 -20.95 10.32 18.13
C LEU A 159 -21.29 9.72 19.50
N GLU A 160 -20.28 9.33 20.30
CA GLU A 160 -20.43 8.85 21.67
C GLU A 160 -21.00 9.94 22.60
N ASP A 161 -20.50 11.17 22.51
CA ASP A 161 -21.04 12.34 23.22
C ASP A 161 -22.50 12.58 22.86
N ARG A 162 -22.84 12.59 21.56
CA ARG A 162 -24.21 12.81 21.08
C ARG A 162 -25.15 11.67 21.46
N PHE A 163 -24.68 10.43 21.48
CA PHE A 163 -25.45 9.28 21.95
C PHE A 163 -25.70 9.35 23.47
N SER A 164 -24.68 9.74 24.24
CA SER A 164 -24.79 9.95 25.69
C SER A 164 -25.78 11.07 26.04
N GLN A 165 -25.74 12.19 25.31
CA GLN A 165 -26.73 13.28 25.43
C GLN A 165 -28.14 12.80 25.07
N ALA A 166 -28.30 12.01 24.00
CA ALA A 166 -29.60 11.47 23.61
C ALA A 166 -30.17 10.48 24.65
N LEU A 167 -29.33 9.65 25.28
CA LEU A 167 -29.73 8.79 26.39
C LEU A 167 -30.16 9.58 27.63
N LEU A 168 -29.44 10.66 27.96
CA LEU A 168 -29.80 11.54 29.08
C LEU A 168 -31.16 12.21 28.85
N ILE A 169 -31.36 12.82 27.68
CA ILE A 169 -32.64 13.45 27.30
C ILE A 169 -33.77 12.42 27.26
N HIS A 170 -33.52 11.19 26.78
CA HIS A 170 -34.51 10.11 26.83
C HIS A 170 -34.87 9.75 28.28
N GLY A 171 -33.90 9.66 29.19
CA GLY A 171 -34.12 9.38 30.61
C GLY A 171 -34.89 10.49 31.33
N GLU A 172 -34.66 11.75 30.97
CA GLU A 172 -35.44 12.90 31.48
C GLU A 172 -36.88 12.88 30.94
N ASN A 173 -37.06 12.63 29.65
CA ASN A 173 -38.38 12.50 29.03
C ASN A 173 -39.20 11.34 29.62
N MET A 174 -38.57 10.22 29.96
CA MET A 174 -39.24 9.11 30.65
C MET A 174 -39.71 9.51 32.05
N LYS A 175 -38.85 10.13 32.87
CA LYS A 175 -39.23 10.63 34.20
C LYS A 175 -40.35 11.67 34.14
N ALA A 176 -40.33 12.55 33.13
CA ALA A 176 -41.40 13.50 32.90
C ALA A 176 -42.73 12.79 32.53
N LEU A 177 -42.67 11.80 31.64
CA LEU A 177 -43.83 11.00 31.26
C LEU A 177 -44.42 10.25 32.46
N ASP A 178 -43.58 9.57 33.24
CA ASP A 178 -43.97 8.85 34.47
C ASP A 178 -44.65 9.80 35.47
N GLY A 179 -44.07 10.98 35.71
CA GLY A 179 -44.67 12.01 36.57
C GLY A 179 -46.02 12.54 36.05
N THR A 180 -46.20 12.69 34.73
CA THR A 180 -47.52 13.03 34.17
C THR A 180 -48.53 11.89 34.30
N ALA A 181 -48.09 10.63 34.19
CA ALA A 181 -48.95 9.46 34.38
C ALA A 181 -49.40 9.33 35.84
N GLU A 182 -48.51 9.55 36.81
CA GLU A 182 -48.84 9.63 38.23
C GLU A 182 -49.84 10.76 38.52
N GLN A 183 -49.64 11.95 37.94
CA GLN A 183 -50.57 13.07 38.08
C GLN A 183 -51.96 12.76 37.49
N ILE A 184 -52.02 12.10 36.32
CA ILE A 184 -53.28 11.66 35.71
C ILE A 184 -53.99 10.63 36.58
N LEU A 185 -53.26 9.67 37.16
CA LEU A 185 -53.82 8.67 38.08
C LEU A 185 -54.35 9.31 39.38
N ALA A 186 -53.61 10.27 39.96
CA ALA A 186 -54.04 11.04 41.12
C ALA A 186 -55.34 11.82 40.83
N ASN A 187 -55.36 12.61 39.75
CA ASN A 187 -56.53 13.39 39.32
C ASN A 187 -57.75 12.49 39.05
N ASN A 188 -57.55 11.32 38.41
CA ASN A 188 -58.61 10.35 38.16
C ASN A 188 -59.15 9.76 39.47
N SER A 189 -58.28 9.44 40.44
CA SER A 189 -58.69 8.97 41.77
C SER A 189 -59.54 10.01 42.53
N GLU A 190 -59.20 11.30 42.39
CA GLU A 190 -59.99 12.38 42.98
C GLU A 190 -61.35 12.51 42.28
N LEU A 191 -61.39 12.54 40.94
CA LEU A 191 -62.63 12.59 40.16
C LEU A 191 -63.57 11.41 40.47
N VAL A 192 -63.05 10.20 40.65
CA VAL A 192 -63.83 9.02 41.09
C VAL A 192 -64.37 9.20 42.51
N SER A 193 -63.60 9.82 43.41
CA SER A 193 -64.05 10.16 44.77
C SER A 193 -65.16 11.22 44.76
N GLN A 194 -64.98 12.30 44.00
CA GLN A 194 -65.98 13.35 43.80
C GLN A 194 -67.27 12.77 43.18
N LEU A 195 -67.15 11.93 42.15
CA LEU A 195 -68.29 11.28 41.49
C LEU A 195 -69.10 10.45 42.49
N ARG A 196 -68.45 9.56 43.26
CA ARG A 196 -69.11 8.78 44.33
C ARG A 196 -69.78 9.69 45.38
N ALA A 197 -69.15 10.81 45.74
CA ALA A 197 -69.73 11.77 46.68
C ALA A 197 -70.99 12.47 46.10
N THR A 198 -71.01 12.77 44.80
CA THR A 198 -72.20 13.32 44.12
C THR A 198 -73.31 12.29 43.94
N GLU A 199 -72.97 11.04 43.63
CA GLU A 199 -73.91 9.91 43.51
C GLU A 199 -74.61 9.63 44.85
N ASN A 200 -73.85 9.53 45.95
CA ASN A 200 -74.38 9.38 47.30
C ASN A 200 -75.30 10.55 47.72
N LYS A 201 -74.97 11.80 47.34
CA LYS A 201 -75.82 12.98 47.57
C LYS A 201 -77.10 12.93 46.75
N ALA A 202 -77.03 12.52 45.48
CA ALA A 202 -78.19 12.38 44.61
C ALA A 202 -79.15 11.29 45.13
N GLU A 203 -78.64 10.16 45.61
CA GLU A 203 -79.48 9.09 46.17
C GLU A 203 -80.07 9.46 47.54
N SER A 204 -79.33 10.21 48.36
CA SER A 204 -79.85 10.81 49.61
C SER A 204 -80.98 11.82 49.34
N ALA A 205 -80.86 12.62 48.27
CA ALA A 205 -81.93 13.54 47.84
C ALA A 205 -83.15 12.77 47.30
N ARG A 206 -82.96 11.75 46.46
CA ARG A 206 -84.04 10.89 45.94
C ARG A 206 -84.82 10.21 47.07
N THR A 207 -84.12 9.62 48.04
CA THR A 207 -84.73 8.95 49.19
C THR A 207 -85.45 9.94 50.12
N SER A 208 -84.88 11.13 50.35
CA SER A 208 -85.55 12.21 51.10
C SER A 208 -86.84 12.68 50.43
N ILE A 209 -86.81 12.97 49.11
CA ILE A 209 -87.99 13.38 48.34
C ILE A 209 -89.06 12.27 48.35
N ARG A 210 -88.66 11.01 48.19
CA ARG A 210 -89.55 9.85 48.23
C ARG A 210 -90.25 9.73 49.59
N ASN A 211 -89.50 9.86 50.68
CA ASN A 211 -90.06 9.77 52.03
C ASN A 211 -91.01 10.95 52.32
N ALA A 212 -90.60 12.18 51.98
CA ALA A 212 -91.45 13.37 52.10
C ALA A 212 -92.76 13.23 51.31
N SER A 213 -92.72 12.64 50.11
CA SER A 213 -93.91 12.37 49.29
C SER A 213 -94.88 11.40 49.97
N ILE A 214 -94.35 10.35 50.62
CA ILE A 214 -95.13 9.37 51.40
C ILE A 214 -95.73 10.05 52.65
N ASP A 215 -94.94 10.85 53.37
CA ASP A 215 -95.40 11.60 54.54
C ASP A 215 -96.47 12.63 54.20
N THR A 216 -96.41 13.26 53.02
CA THR A 216 -97.49 14.16 52.56
C THR A 216 -98.75 13.39 52.19
N ALA A 217 -98.63 12.22 51.54
CA ALA A 217 -99.79 11.38 51.22
C ALA A 217 -100.48 10.87 52.50
N ALA A 218 -99.72 10.49 53.52
CA ALA A 218 -100.24 10.02 54.81
C ALA A 218 -100.89 11.13 55.68
N LYS A 219 -100.63 12.41 55.39
CA LYS A 219 -101.25 13.56 56.07
C LYS A 219 -102.55 14.04 55.43
N VAL A 220 -102.84 13.62 54.19
CA VAL A 220 -104.13 13.88 53.57
C VAL A 220 -105.13 12.88 54.14
N ASP A 221 -105.84 13.31 55.19
CA ASP A 221 -106.93 12.56 55.82
C ASP A 221 -108.15 12.53 54.89
N LEU A 222 -108.03 11.69 53.85
CA LEU A 222 -108.93 11.62 52.70
C LEU A 222 -110.34 11.18 53.12
N GLU A 223 -110.43 10.38 54.20
CA GLU A 223 -111.68 9.97 54.84
C GLU A 223 -112.39 11.16 55.49
N LYS A 224 -111.69 12.02 56.26
CA LYS A 224 -112.29 13.25 56.79
C LYS A 224 -112.71 14.22 55.69
N TRP A 225 -111.93 14.37 54.62
CA TRP A 225 -112.32 15.21 53.49
C TRP A 225 -113.59 14.69 52.80
N LEU A 226 -113.71 13.38 52.60
CA LEU A 226 -114.92 12.77 52.04
C LEU A 226 -116.13 12.85 53.00
N PHE A 227 -115.93 12.70 54.31
CA PHE A 227 -116.98 12.90 55.30
C PHE A 227 -117.47 14.36 55.30
N LEU A 228 -116.56 15.34 55.28
CA LEU A 228 -116.92 16.76 55.24
C LEU A 228 -117.69 17.10 53.96
N TYR A 229 -117.30 16.48 52.85
CA TYR A 229 -118.00 16.58 51.57
C TYR A 229 -119.41 15.99 51.62
N LYS A 230 -119.57 14.77 52.16
CA LYS A 230 -120.88 14.13 52.37
C LYS A 230 -121.80 14.94 53.27
N GLU A 231 -121.27 15.51 54.35
CA GLU A 231 -122.08 16.33 55.26
C GLU A 231 -122.50 17.65 54.59
N ALA A 232 -121.64 18.27 53.77
CA ALA A 232 -122.01 19.42 52.96
C ALA A 232 -123.10 19.08 51.92
N GLN A 233 -122.98 17.95 51.21
CA GLN A 233 -124.02 17.42 50.32
C GLN A 233 -125.34 17.20 51.08
N ARG A 234 -125.30 16.53 52.24
CA ARG A 234 -126.47 16.24 53.07
C ARG A 234 -127.17 17.51 53.55
N ILE A 235 -126.41 18.56 53.86
CA ILE A 235 -126.93 19.89 54.21
C ILE A 235 -127.58 20.57 53.01
N CYS A 236 -127.00 20.47 51.81
CA CYS A 236 -127.61 20.98 50.57
C CYS A 236 -128.94 20.28 50.24
N GLU A 237 -128.97 18.94 50.32
CA GLU A 237 -130.17 18.13 50.12
C GLU A 237 -131.26 18.42 51.16
N GLU A 238 -130.90 18.53 52.45
CA GLU A 238 -131.81 18.97 53.52
C GLU A 238 -132.36 20.37 53.28
N PHE A 239 -131.53 21.32 52.82
CA PHE A 239 -131.94 22.69 52.61
C PHE A 239 -132.99 22.79 51.51
N ALA A 240 -132.72 22.20 50.33
CA ALA A 240 -133.67 22.12 49.22
C ALA A 240 -135.00 21.46 49.65
N SER A 241 -134.92 20.37 50.42
CA SER A 241 -136.08 19.64 50.94
C SER A 241 -136.93 20.44 51.94
N LYS A 242 -136.34 21.41 52.64
CA LYS A 242 -137.01 22.25 53.65
C LYS A 242 -137.60 23.54 53.08
N THR A 243 -137.09 24.03 51.94
CA THR A 243 -137.54 25.26 51.28
C THR A 243 -138.48 25.01 50.10
N ASP A 244 -138.69 23.75 49.71
CA ASP A 244 -139.42 23.33 48.49
C ASP A 244 -138.83 23.95 47.20
N THR A 245 -137.53 24.26 47.23
CA THR A 245 -136.77 24.82 46.11
C THR A 245 -135.85 23.75 45.52
N LYS A 246 -135.87 23.58 44.19
CA LYS A 246 -134.92 22.70 43.51
C LYS A 246 -133.48 23.17 43.75
N LEU A 247 -132.58 22.22 43.95
CA LEU A 247 -131.15 22.47 44.10
C LEU A 247 -130.57 23.00 42.77
N PRO A 248 -129.66 24.00 42.77
CA PRO A 248 -129.01 24.49 41.57
C PRO A 248 -128.23 23.38 40.82
N ASP A 249 -128.29 23.41 39.48
CA ASP A 249 -127.62 22.43 38.60
C ASP A 249 -126.11 22.31 38.87
N GLU A 250 -125.47 23.41 39.29
CA GLU A 250 -124.05 23.48 39.67
C GLU A 250 -123.73 22.58 40.89
N LEU A 251 -124.60 22.56 41.89
CA LEU A 251 -124.47 21.67 43.06
C LEU A 251 -124.87 20.23 42.70
N GLN A 252 -125.85 20.04 41.81
CA GLN A 252 -126.23 18.72 41.32
C GLN A 252 -125.07 18.06 40.55
N ALA A 253 -124.37 18.79 39.68
CA ALA A 253 -123.21 18.30 38.95
C ALA A 253 -122.03 17.93 39.88
N ILE A 254 -121.88 18.63 41.00
CA ILE A 254 -120.91 18.34 42.06
C ILE A 254 -121.30 17.05 42.81
N ILE A 255 -122.56 16.93 43.24
CA ILE A 255 -123.13 15.71 43.84
C ILE A 255 -122.97 14.48 42.91
N ASP A 256 -123.07 14.68 41.60
CA ASP A 256 -123.01 13.60 40.62
C ASP A 256 -121.60 13.21 40.14
N ASP A 257 -120.53 13.85 40.64
CA ASP A 257 -119.13 13.66 40.19
C ASP A 257 -118.65 12.19 40.28
N PRO A 258 -118.15 11.59 39.17
CA PRO A 258 -117.68 10.20 39.15
C PRO A 258 -116.43 9.95 40.01
N VAL A 259 -115.55 10.92 40.21
CA VAL A 259 -114.35 10.78 41.05
C VAL A 259 -114.77 10.67 42.51
N LEU A 260 -115.71 11.51 42.95
CA LEU A 260 -116.26 11.45 44.31
C LEU A 260 -117.09 10.20 44.54
N LYS A 261 -117.83 9.71 43.54
CA LYS A 261 -118.50 8.41 43.58
C LYS A 261 -117.53 7.23 43.62
N GLU A 262 -116.38 7.29 42.94
CA GLU A 262 -115.34 6.25 43.06
C GLU A 262 -114.66 6.30 44.43
N LEU A 263 -114.39 7.50 44.96
CA LEU A 263 -113.80 7.68 46.28
C LEU A 263 -114.76 7.20 47.38
N ASP A 264 -116.04 7.54 47.28
CA ASP A 264 -117.08 7.03 48.18
C ASP A 264 -117.21 5.51 48.07
N ALA A 265 -117.29 4.95 46.85
CA ALA A 265 -117.31 3.50 46.67
C ALA A 265 -116.10 2.80 47.30
N ARG A 266 -114.91 3.40 47.25
CA ARG A 266 -113.70 2.89 47.92
C ARG A 266 -113.84 2.91 49.45
N PHE A 267 -114.34 4.00 50.05
CA PHE A 267 -114.58 4.05 51.51
C PHE A 267 -115.75 3.17 51.97
N ALA A 268 -116.82 3.04 51.18
CA ALA A 268 -117.97 2.18 51.45
C ALA A 268 -117.66 0.68 51.29
N LEU A 269 -116.59 0.31 50.57
CA LEU A 269 -116.07 -1.06 50.49
C LEU A 269 -115.05 -1.39 51.58
N ASP A 270 -114.42 -0.39 52.20
CA ASP A 270 -113.28 -0.56 53.11
C ASP A 270 -113.65 -1.11 54.51
N GLU A 271 -114.94 -1.19 54.85
CA GLU A 271 -115.41 -1.92 56.05
C GLU A 271 -115.23 -3.46 55.91
N ILE A 272 -114.88 -3.96 54.71
CA ILE A 272 -114.58 -5.38 54.46
C ILE A 272 -113.09 -5.63 54.14
N GLN A 273 -112.33 -5.77 55.23
CA GLN A 273 -111.02 -6.42 55.32
C GLN A 273 -109.87 -5.84 54.48
N TYR A 274 -108.94 -5.19 55.19
CA TYR A 274 -107.54 -4.99 54.76
C TYR A 274 -106.76 -6.32 54.66
N GLY A 275 -107.13 -7.16 53.69
CA GLY A 275 -106.50 -8.43 53.36
C GLY A 275 -105.09 -8.23 52.83
N LYS A 276 -104.08 -8.54 53.66
CA LYS A 276 -102.65 -8.30 53.39
C LYS A 276 -102.12 -9.08 52.17
N THR A 277 -102.34 -8.54 50.97
CA THR A 277 -101.82 -9.06 49.69
C THR A 277 -100.32 -8.78 49.57
N ARG A 278 -99.54 -9.57 50.32
CA ARG A 278 -98.07 -9.66 50.27
C ARG A 278 -97.59 -9.74 48.81
N ASN A 279 -97.13 -8.60 48.28
CA ASN A 279 -97.02 -8.43 46.83
C ASN A 279 -95.96 -9.38 46.24
N LYS A 280 -96.35 -10.16 45.23
CA LYS A 280 -95.53 -11.22 44.64
C LYS A 280 -94.48 -10.59 43.71
N ARG A 281 -93.19 -10.76 44.02
CA ARG A 281 -92.13 -10.52 43.03
C ARG A 281 -92.20 -11.59 41.95
N ILE A 282 -92.70 -11.22 40.77
CA ILE A 282 -92.69 -12.02 39.52
C ILE A 282 -91.97 -11.18 38.44
N PRO A 283 -91.20 -11.78 37.50
CA PRO A 283 -90.06 -11.08 36.91
C PRO A 283 -90.08 -10.87 35.38
N SER A 284 -89.52 -9.74 34.93
CA SER A 284 -88.90 -9.48 33.62
C SER A 284 -88.11 -8.16 33.70
N ASN A 285 -86.91 -7.94 33.14
CA ASN A 285 -86.40 -8.06 31.75
C ASN A 285 -87.12 -7.14 30.73
N PRO A 286 -86.46 -6.63 29.66
CA PRO A 286 -85.07 -6.89 29.18
C PRO A 286 -84.27 -5.61 28.79
N LEU A 287 -83.21 -5.76 27.96
CA LEU A 287 -82.45 -4.73 27.18
C LEU A 287 -81.41 -3.90 27.98
N LEU A 288 -80.19 -3.60 27.51
CA LEU A 288 -79.42 -3.97 26.30
C LEU A 288 -78.08 -4.63 26.75
N SER A 289 -77.40 -5.58 26.06
CA SER A 289 -77.29 -5.95 24.63
C SER A 289 -76.10 -5.32 23.85
N ASN A 290 -74.86 -5.63 24.27
CA ASN A 290 -73.68 -5.95 23.43
C ASN A 290 -72.38 -5.98 24.28
N SER A 291 -71.29 -6.68 23.94
CA SER A 291 -71.11 -7.85 23.05
C SER A 291 -69.69 -8.43 23.20
N GLN A 292 -69.57 -9.76 23.11
CA GLN A 292 -68.35 -10.48 22.71
C GLN A 292 -67.05 -10.27 23.52
N ALA A 293 -66.82 -11.17 24.48
CA ALA A 293 -65.53 -11.84 24.53
C ALA A 293 -65.46 -12.81 23.33
N ALA A 294 -64.78 -12.42 22.24
CA ALA A 294 -64.59 -13.26 21.05
C ALA A 294 -63.23 -13.00 20.37
N ALA A 295 -62.68 -14.04 19.75
CA ALA A 295 -61.29 -14.05 19.30
C ALA A 295 -60.99 -13.12 18.11
N ARG A 296 -59.82 -12.46 18.18
CA ARG A 296 -58.99 -12.17 17.00
C ARG A 296 -57.53 -12.58 17.23
N ARG A 297 -57.20 -13.81 16.81
CA ARG A 297 -55.83 -14.19 16.46
C ARG A 297 -55.52 -13.64 15.06
N VAL A 298 -54.70 -12.59 14.98
CA VAL A 298 -53.90 -12.23 13.80
C VAL A 298 -52.56 -11.72 14.37
N ALA A 299 -51.41 -12.40 14.29
CA ALA A 299 -50.88 -13.33 13.28
C ALA A 299 -50.38 -12.67 11.98
N SER A 300 -49.43 -11.73 12.14
CA SER A 300 -48.36 -11.45 11.17
C SER A 300 -48.81 -10.74 9.85
N PRO A 301 -47.88 -10.41 8.93
CA PRO A 301 -46.74 -9.52 9.18
C PRO A 301 -46.62 -8.38 8.14
N SER A 302 -46.15 -7.20 8.57
CA SER A 302 -45.63 -6.15 7.68
C SER A 302 -44.75 -5.20 8.52
N ALA A 303 -43.48 -4.92 8.22
CA ALA A 303 -42.65 -5.32 7.09
C ALA A 303 -43.12 -4.83 5.70
N ASN A 304 -43.18 -3.50 5.51
CA ASN A 304 -42.89 -2.84 4.24
C ASN A 304 -42.81 -1.30 4.40
N TYR A 305 -42.01 -0.65 3.54
CA TYR A 305 -41.83 0.81 3.37
C TYR A 305 -41.30 1.61 4.60
N SER A 306 -40.22 2.40 4.52
CA SER A 306 -39.30 2.65 3.39
C SER A 306 -37.91 3.05 3.89
N PRO A 307 -36.81 2.44 3.39
CA PRO A 307 -35.51 3.10 3.39
C PRO A 307 -35.54 4.20 2.32
N ARG A 308 -35.83 5.46 2.69
CA ARG A 308 -35.89 6.57 1.73
C ARG A 308 -34.49 7.04 1.34
N VAL A 309 -33.76 6.17 0.63
CA VAL A 309 -32.50 6.48 -0.05
C VAL A 309 -32.73 7.70 -0.93
N SER A 310 -32.14 8.82 -0.50
CA SER A 310 -32.15 10.09 -1.21
C SER A 310 -30.67 10.48 -1.33
N SER A 311 -29.93 10.05 -2.35
CA SER A 311 -29.98 10.60 -3.73
C SER A 311 -29.86 12.14 -3.81
N ALA A 312 -29.26 12.76 -2.78
CA ALA A 312 -28.83 14.16 -2.81
C ALA A 312 -27.31 14.27 -3.05
N GLN A 313 -26.99 14.54 -4.31
CA GLN A 313 -25.75 15.12 -4.86
C GLN A 313 -24.74 15.69 -3.84
N GLY A 314 -23.63 14.98 -3.64
CA GLY A 314 -22.50 15.38 -2.80
C GLY A 314 -21.15 14.87 -3.32
N SER A 315 -20.97 14.83 -4.65
CA SER A 315 -19.76 14.34 -5.28
C SER A 315 -18.60 15.31 -5.08
N LEU A 316 -17.74 15.05 -4.08
CA LEU A 316 -16.42 15.68 -3.99
C LEU A 316 -15.64 15.38 -5.28
N PRO A 317 -15.04 16.38 -5.93
CA PRO A 317 -14.24 16.16 -7.13
C PRO A 317 -12.96 15.37 -6.78
N GLY A 318 -12.70 14.28 -7.52
CA GLY A 318 -11.42 13.57 -7.47
C GLY A 318 -11.45 12.08 -7.10
N ILE A 319 -12.57 11.51 -6.62
CA ILE A 319 -12.61 10.11 -6.16
C ILE A 319 -13.29 9.18 -7.18
N THR A 320 -12.51 8.63 -8.11
CA THR A 320 -12.91 7.50 -8.95
C THR A 320 -12.58 6.16 -8.27
N ARG A 321 -13.58 5.45 -7.73
CA ARG A 321 -13.42 4.08 -7.23
C ARG A 321 -14.13 3.07 -8.13
N THR A 322 -13.35 2.30 -8.86
CA THR A 322 -13.81 1.16 -9.67
C THR A 322 -14.23 -0.03 -8.77
N PRO A 323 -15.28 -0.79 -9.12
CA PRO A 323 -15.65 -1.98 -8.37
C PRO A 323 -14.65 -3.13 -8.61
N SER A 324 -14.04 -3.64 -7.54
CA SER A 324 -13.05 -4.72 -7.63
C SER A 324 -13.69 -6.07 -8.00
N MET A 325 -13.01 -6.85 -8.84
CA MET A 325 -13.50 -8.18 -9.25
C MET A 325 -13.19 -9.25 -8.20
N LYS A 326 -14.19 -10.10 -7.92
CA LYS A 326 -13.98 -11.33 -7.13
C LYS A 326 -13.27 -12.38 -7.98
N VAL A 327 -12.11 -12.86 -7.53
CA VAL A 327 -11.54 -14.16 -7.93
C VAL A 327 -11.12 -14.90 -6.67
N ASN A 328 -11.49 -16.18 -6.57
CA ASN A 328 -11.09 -17.04 -5.46
C ASN A 328 -9.59 -17.34 -5.52
N ASN A 329 -8.96 -17.57 -4.37
CA ASN A 329 -8.16 -18.79 -4.27
C ASN A 329 -8.21 -19.42 -2.88
N LYS A 330 -7.87 -20.71 -2.79
CA LYS A 330 -7.97 -21.52 -1.58
C LYS A 330 -6.79 -21.31 -0.64
N PHE A 331 -7.05 -21.31 0.66
CA PHE A 331 -6.05 -21.67 1.66
C PHE A 331 -5.79 -23.19 1.63
N SER A 332 -4.53 -23.58 1.84
CA SER A 332 -4.13 -24.92 2.25
C SER A 332 -2.81 -24.81 3.01
N ASP A 333 -2.69 -25.56 4.11
CA ASP A 333 -1.74 -25.26 5.18
C ASP A 333 -0.26 -25.48 4.88
N SER A 334 0.53 -24.52 5.36
CA SER A 334 1.45 -24.73 6.48
C SER A 334 2.04 -26.14 6.64
N ASN A 335 3.20 -26.39 6.02
CA ASN A 335 4.17 -27.30 6.61
C ASN A 335 5.59 -26.80 6.37
N ALA A 336 6.42 -26.83 7.42
CA ALA A 336 7.79 -26.29 7.40
C ALA A 336 8.79 -27.39 7.75
N GLN A 337 9.52 -27.90 6.75
CA GLN A 337 10.64 -28.80 6.98
C GLN A 337 11.77 -28.65 5.93
N GLU A 338 12.98 -28.42 6.46
CA GLU A 338 14.28 -28.97 6.04
C GLU A 338 14.52 -29.39 4.57
N VAL A 339 15.25 -28.57 3.79
CA VAL A 339 16.34 -29.05 2.89
C VAL A 339 17.41 -27.96 2.69
N PRO A 340 18.69 -28.24 2.98
CA PRO A 340 19.83 -27.46 2.48
C PRO A 340 20.70 -28.26 1.48
N THR A 341 20.54 -28.02 0.18
CA THR A 341 21.38 -28.59 -0.90
C THR A 341 21.81 -27.50 -1.88
N ARG A 342 23.06 -27.02 -1.91
CA ARG A 342 24.33 -27.71 -2.24
C ARG A 342 24.42 -28.10 -3.71
N LEU A 343 25.00 -27.22 -4.54
CA LEU A 343 25.40 -27.50 -5.92
C LEU A 343 26.90 -27.22 -6.14
N HIS A 344 27.60 -28.24 -6.63
CA HIS A 344 28.86 -28.22 -7.39
C HIS A 344 30.12 -27.54 -6.81
N SER A 345 30.90 -28.34 -6.08
CA SER A 345 32.36 -28.21 -5.98
C SER A 345 33.08 -29.00 -7.10
N HIS A 346 34.41 -28.81 -7.21
CA HIS A 346 35.38 -29.58 -8.02
C HIS A 346 35.53 -29.25 -9.52
N GLY A 347 36.21 -28.15 -9.82
CA GLY A 347 37.20 -28.12 -10.92
C GLY A 347 38.55 -28.66 -10.40
N SER A 348 39.17 -29.61 -11.12
CA SER A 348 40.30 -30.40 -10.58
C SER A 348 41.69 -29.90 -10.93
N ARG A 349 42.65 -30.29 -10.06
CA ARG A 349 44.11 -30.12 -10.22
C ARG A 349 44.61 -30.61 -11.58
N SER A 350 45.57 -29.87 -12.18
CA SER A 350 46.81 -30.50 -12.66
C SER A 350 47.95 -29.49 -12.80
N LYS A 351 49.18 -29.90 -12.45
CA LYS A 351 50.43 -29.18 -12.76
C LYS A 351 51.32 -30.08 -13.61
N ARG A 352 51.55 -29.71 -14.88
CA ARG A 352 52.65 -30.12 -15.79
C ARG A 352 52.67 -29.07 -16.92
N SER A 353 53.76 -28.41 -17.33
CA SER A 353 55.20 -28.72 -17.36
C SER A 353 55.62 -29.70 -18.47
N SER A 354 55.81 -29.18 -19.68
CA SER A 354 56.74 -29.69 -20.70
C SER A 354 56.81 -28.76 -21.93
N MET A 355 58.02 -28.42 -22.39
CA MET A 355 58.43 -28.08 -23.78
C MET A 355 57.67 -26.92 -24.51
N VAL A 356 58.29 -25.88 -25.08
CA VAL A 356 59.56 -25.73 -25.83
C VAL A 356 59.61 -26.54 -27.13
N PHE A 357 59.10 -25.97 -28.23
CA PHE A 357 59.90 -25.68 -29.45
C PHE A 357 59.05 -25.06 -30.58
N LYS A 358 59.35 -23.81 -30.93
CA LYS A 358 59.70 -23.41 -32.31
C LYS A 358 60.50 -22.11 -32.29
#